data_AF-A0A2A5HH15-F1
#
_entry.id   AF-A0A2A5HH15-F1
#
_cell.length_a   1.000
_cell.length_b   1.000
_cell.length_c   1.000
_cell.angle_alpha   90.00
_cell.angle_beta   90.00
_cell.angle_gamma   90.00
#
_symmetry.space_group_name_H-M   'P 1'
#
loop_
_entity.id
_entity.type
_entity.pdbx_description
1 polymer ?
#
loop_
_entity_poly.entity_id
_entity_poly.type
_entity_poly.pdbx_seq_one_letter_code
_entity_poly.pdbx_strand_id
1 'polypeptide(L)'
;MGSNKLRKISMQKLWQTYKYIYYWLYTWNRGLWGERDAPEFNILIGMSMSAGCNILSIIVLIDIVFGVTIFPEAIPKLEALISIAILFLIHYFLFVYKNKYRKIEIEFEKESKEERKRKGKWVLLYAFGSMGFYIFLLFLGIWIKK
;
A
#
# COMPACT_ATOMS: atom_id res chain seq x y z
N MET A 1 -13.55 -10.99 -28.02
CA MET A 1 -12.33 -10.15 -28.22
C MET A 1 -12.31 -8.85 -27.40
N GLY A 2 -13.45 -8.25 -27.03
CA GLY A 2 -13.51 -7.00 -26.25
C GLY A 2 -13.12 -7.10 -24.76
N SER A 3 -13.44 -8.21 -24.07
CA SER A 3 -13.18 -8.36 -22.62
C SER A 3 -11.69 -8.38 -22.25
N ASN A 4 -10.85 -9.06 -23.05
CA ASN A 4 -9.41 -9.13 -22.81
C ASN A 4 -8.71 -7.77 -22.98
N LYS A 5 -9.20 -6.92 -23.91
CA LYS A 5 -8.66 -5.57 -24.12
C LYS A 5 -9.01 -4.66 -22.94
N LEU A 6 -10.24 -4.71 -22.45
CA LEU A 6 -10.69 -3.94 -21.29
C LEU A 6 -9.92 -4.32 -20.01
N ARG A 7 -9.70 -5.62 -19.77
CA ARG A 7 -8.88 -6.11 -18.64
C ARG A 7 -7.44 -5.62 -18.69
N LYS A 8 -6.83 -5.56 -19.88
CA LYS A 8 -5.46 -5.06 -20.03
C LYS A 8 -5.36 -3.56 -19.67
N ILE A 9 -6.33 -2.77 -20.12
CA ILE A 9 -6.40 -1.33 -19.84
C ILE A 9 -6.57 -1.07 -18.34
N SER A 10 -7.43 -1.83 -17.65
CA SER A 10 -7.63 -1.67 -16.20
C SER A 10 -6.37 -2.01 -15.40
N MET A 11 -5.68 -3.11 -15.73
CA MET A 11 -4.43 -3.49 -15.06
C MET A 11 -3.31 -2.47 -15.25
N GLN A 12 -3.19 -1.90 -16.46
CA GLN A 12 -2.23 -0.83 -16.72
C GLN A 12 -2.53 0.42 -15.88
N LYS A 13 -3.81 0.80 -15.75
CA LYS A 13 -4.22 1.95 -14.94
C LYS A 13 -3.99 1.72 -13.45
N LEU A 14 -4.27 0.51 -12.94
CA LEU A 14 -3.99 0.13 -11.55
C LEU A 14 -2.49 0.19 -11.27
N TRP A 15 -1.67 -0.39 -12.15
CA TRP A 15 -0.21 -0.34 -12.02
C TRP A 15 0.32 1.09 -12.03
N GLN A 16 -0.20 1.95 -12.91
CA GLN A 16 0.18 3.37 -12.95
C GLN A 16 -0.21 4.11 -11.68
N THR A 17 -1.39 3.84 -11.14
CA THR A 17 -1.83 4.39 -9.86
C THR A 17 -0.90 3.94 -8.74
N TYR A 18 -0.50 2.66 -8.74
CA TYR A 18 0.38 2.10 -7.72
C TYR A 18 1.80 2.69 -7.77
N LYS A 19 2.36 2.87 -8.97
CA LYS A 19 3.60 3.61 -9.17
C LYS A 19 3.50 5.05 -8.71
N TYR A 20 2.37 5.71 -8.97
CA TYR A 20 2.17 7.08 -8.52
C TYR A 20 2.13 7.20 -6.99
N ILE A 21 1.48 6.26 -6.28
CA ILE A 21 1.50 6.19 -4.81
C ILE A 21 2.95 6.10 -4.31
N TYR A 22 3.74 5.18 -4.87
CA TYR A 22 5.16 5.06 -4.53
C TYR A 22 5.93 6.37 -4.80
N TYR A 23 5.81 6.91 -6.01
CA TYR A 23 6.47 8.16 -6.41
C TYR A 23 6.18 9.31 -5.45
N TRP A 24 4.90 9.52 -5.15
CA TRP A 24 4.48 10.65 -4.34
C TRP A 24 5.01 10.49 -2.91
N LEU A 25 4.91 9.30 -2.33
CA LEU A 25 5.44 9.03 -0.99
C LEU A 25 6.97 9.14 -0.96
N TYR A 26 7.67 8.62 -1.97
CA TYR A 26 9.13 8.70 -2.10
C TYR A 26 9.59 10.15 -2.09
N THR A 27 8.99 10.97 -2.95
CA THR A 27 9.37 12.38 -3.05
C THR A 27 8.94 13.20 -1.83
N TRP A 28 7.82 12.85 -1.19
CA TRP A 28 7.40 13.46 0.08
C TRP A 28 8.35 13.13 1.22
N ASN A 29 8.75 11.86 1.36
CA ASN A 29 9.70 11.42 2.38
C ASN A 29 11.09 12.02 2.17
N ARG A 30 11.60 12.00 0.92
CA ARG A 30 12.85 12.68 0.56
C ARG A 30 12.81 14.18 0.85
N GLY A 31 11.67 14.83 0.63
CA GLY A 31 11.48 16.25 0.94
C GLY A 31 11.48 16.58 2.44
N LEU A 32 11.03 15.64 3.28
CA LEU A 32 11.01 15.82 4.74
C LEU A 32 12.35 15.50 5.40
N TRP A 33 13.02 14.44 4.96
CA TRP A 33 14.17 13.85 5.67
C TRP A 33 15.49 13.92 4.89
N GLY A 34 15.43 14.31 3.61
CA GLY A 34 16.59 14.36 2.71
C GLY A 34 16.95 12.99 2.10
N GLU A 35 17.99 12.96 1.27
CA GLU A 35 18.43 11.74 0.56
C GLU A 35 19.25 10.78 1.42
N ARG A 36 19.84 11.26 2.52
CA ARG A 36 20.70 10.45 3.39
C ARG A 36 19.93 9.38 4.16
N ASP A 37 18.61 9.52 4.25
CA ASP A 37 17.72 8.64 5.01
C ASP A 37 17.15 7.47 4.18
N ALA A 38 17.73 7.20 3.00
CA ALA A 38 17.31 6.10 2.12
C ALA A 38 15.78 6.10 1.84
N PRO A 39 15.21 7.21 1.34
CA PRO A 39 13.77 7.40 1.18
C PRO A 39 13.11 6.31 0.32
N GLU A 40 13.85 5.72 -0.63
CA GLU A 40 13.41 4.64 -1.47
C GLU A 40 13.05 3.36 -0.69
N PHE A 41 13.70 3.11 0.45
CA PHE A 41 13.46 1.97 1.34
C PHE A 41 12.43 2.29 2.42
N ASN A 42 12.48 3.50 3.02
CA ASN A 42 11.49 3.93 4.02
C ASN A 42 10.06 3.84 3.50
N ILE A 43 9.86 4.21 2.23
CA ILE A 43 8.55 4.13 1.61
C ILE A 43 8.11 2.70 1.30
N LEU A 44 9.03 1.74 1.10
CA LEU A 44 8.64 0.33 0.99
C LEU A 44 8.02 -0.17 2.28
N ILE A 45 8.52 0.26 3.45
CA ILE A 45 7.93 -0.09 4.74
C ILE A 45 6.49 0.43 4.79
N GLY A 46 6.28 1.73 4.54
CA GLY A 46 4.95 2.34 4.57
C GLY A 46 3.96 1.70 3.58
N MET A 47 4.39 1.42 2.35
CA MET A 47 3.54 0.74 1.36
C MET A 47 3.26 -0.72 1.72
N SER A 48 4.25 -1.44 2.28
CA SER A 48 4.07 -2.83 2.72
C SER A 48 3.11 -2.92 3.89
N MET A 49 3.19 -1.99 4.84
CA MET A 49 2.24 -1.87 5.94
C MET A 49 0.83 -1.56 5.43
N SER A 50 0.68 -0.61 4.49
CA SER A 50 -0.62 -0.26 3.91
C SER A 50 -1.24 -1.46 3.17
N ALA A 51 -0.44 -2.18 2.37
CA ALA A 51 -0.87 -3.39 1.68
C ALA A 51 -1.27 -4.49 2.67
N GLY A 52 -0.48 -4.70 3.73
CA GLY A 52 -0.80 -5.62 4.81
C GLY A 52 -2.11 -5.28 5.50
N CYS A 53 -2.32 -4.01 5.86
CA CYS A 53 -3.58 -3.54 6.46
C CYS A 53 -4.79 -3.79 5.55
N ASN A 54 -4.64 -3.61 4.23
CA ASN A 54 -5.72 -3.89 3.28
C ASN A 54 -6.04 -5.39 3.19
N ILE A 55 -5.03 -6.26 3.17
CA ILE A 55 -5.23 -7.72 3.19
C ILE A 55 -5.92 -8.13 4.49
N LEU A 56 -5.43 -7.66 5.63
CA LEU A 56 -6.02 -7.96 6.93
C LEU A 56 -7.45 -7.40 7.05
N SER A 57 -7.73 -6.22 6.50
CA SER A 57 -9.07 -5.64 6.46
C SER A 57 -10.06 -6.54 5.71
N ILE A 58 -9.65 -7.11 4.57
CA ILE A 58 -10.50 -8.07 3.83
C ILE A 58 -10.78 -9.30 4.70
N ILE A 59 -9.76 -9.84 5.38
CA ILE A 59 -9.92 -11.01 6.25
C ILE A 59 -10.88 -10.71 7.40
N VAL A 60 -10.69 -9.58 8.10
CA VAL A 60 -11.58 -9.16 9.20
C VAL A 60 -13.00 -8.91 8.70
N LEU A 61 -13.18 -8.35 7.51
CA LEU A 61 -14.52 -8.18 6.93
C LEU A 61 -15.22 -9.51 6.67
N ILE A 62 -14.51 -10.52 6.14
CA ILE A 62 -15.08 -11.86 5.94
C ILE A 62 -15.46 -12.47 7.30
N ASP A 63 -14.58 -12.35 8.29
CA ASP A 63 -14.82 -12.80 9.65
C ASP A 63 -16.09 -12.16 10.26
N ILE A 64 -16.26 -10.84 10.13
CA ILE A 64 -17.45 -10.10 10.60
C ILE A 64 -18.72 -10.53 9.84
N VAL A 65 -18.67 -10.58 8.51
CA VAL A 65 -19.86 -10.79 7.66
C VAL A 65 -20.38 -12.22 7.74
N PHE A 66 -19.48 -13.21 7.79
CA PHE A 66 -19.87 -14.62 7.81
C PHE A 66 -19.89 -15.23 9.21
N GLY A 67 -19.52 -14.48 10.24
CA GLY A 67 -19.45 -14.96 11.62
C GLY A 67 -18.40 -16.07 11.82
N VAL A 68 -17.46 -16.21 10.89
CA VAL A 68 -16.37 -17.19 10.99
C VAL A 68 -15.23 -16.60 11.81
N THR A 69 -14.43 -17.44 12.47
CA THR A 69 -13.20 -17.00 13.15
C THR A 69 -12.03 -17.39 12.27
N ILE A 70 -11.54 -16.44 11.46
CA ILE A 70 -10.41 -16.71 10.54
C ILE A 70 -9.08 -16.56 11.26
N PHE A 71 -9.00 -15.60 12.18
CA PHE A 71 -7.81 -15.44 13.01
C PHE A 71 -7.94 -16.23 14.32
N PRO A 72 -6.99 -17.14 14.61
CA PRO A 72 -6.86 -17.65 15.96
C PRO A 72 -6.51 -16.51 16.92
N GLU A 73 -6.80 -16.67 18.21
CA GLU A 73 -6.57 -15.66 19.27
C GLU A 73 -5.14 -15.08 19.27
N ALA A 74 -4.17 -15.84 18.74
CA ALA A 74 -2.82 -15.35 18.46
C ALA A 74 -2.35 -15.78 17.06
N ILE A 75 -2.04 -14.80 16.21
CA ILE A 75 -1.21 -15.04 15.02
C ILE A 75 0.22 -15.33 15.51
N PRO A 76 0.82 -16.47 15.17
CA PRO A 76 2.17 -16.73 15.62
C PRO A 76 3.15 -15.74 14.96
N LYS A 77 4.11 -15.25 15.76
CA LYS A 77 4.93 -14.07 15.43
C LYS A 77 5.78 -14.29 14.19
N LEU A 78 6.19 -15.53 13.94
CA LEU A 78 7.04 -15.90 12.81
C LEU A 78 6.29 -15.74 11.48
N GLU A 79 5.04 -16.16 11.42
CA GLU A 79 4.16 -16.09 10.25
C GLU A 79 3.83 -14.64 9.91
N ALA A 80 3.59 -13.81 10.92
CA ALA A 80 3.42 -12.38 10.76
C ALA A 80 4.69 -11.73 10.19
N LEU A 81 5.87 -12.07 10.73
CA LEU A 81 7.15 -11.57 10.25
C LEU A 81 7.44 -12.00 8.82
N ILE A 82 7.21 -13.27 8.48
CA ILE A 82 7.36 -13.82 7.13
C ILE A 82 6.43 -13.09 6.15
N SER A 83 5.18 -12.87 6.53
CA SER A 83 4.21 -12.17 5.68
C SER A 83 4.64 -10.73 5.37
N ILE A 84 5.12 -10.00 6.38
CA ILE A 84 5.66 -8.64 6.21
C ILE A 84 6.90 -8.67 5.32
N ALA A 85 7.81 -9.63 5.54
CA ALA A 85 9.03 -9.78 4.72
C ALA A 85 8.70 -10.06 3.25
N ILE A 86 7.72 -10.93 2.97
CA ILE A 86 7.26 -11.20 1.60
C ILE A 86 6.69 -9.94 0.95
N LEU A 87 5.82 -9.19 1.65
CA LEU A 87 5.28 -7.94 1.13
C LEU A 87 6.40 -6.92 0.85
N PHE A 88 7.35 -6.80 1.77
CA PHE A 88 8.51 -5.92 1.59
C PHE A 88 9.33 -6.32 0.36
N LEU A 89 9.64 -7.61 0.19
CA LEU A 89 10.38 -8.12 -0.96
C LEU A 89 9.64 -7.88 -2.28
N ILE A 90 8.33 -8.09 -2.32
CA ILE A 90 7.50 -7.77 -3.49
C ILE A 90 7.66 -6.28 -3.83
N HIS A 91 7.50 -5.38 -2.86
CA HIS A 91 7.68 -3.95 -3.08
C HIS A 91 9.10 -3.60 -3.52
N TYR A 92 10.11 -4.22 -2.93
CA TYR A 92 11.51 -4.04 -3.32
C TYR A 92 11.73 -4.37 -4.79
N PHE A 93 11.26 -5.54 -5.26
CA PHE A 93 11.41 -5.93 -6.67
C PHE A 93 10.60 -5.07 -7.63
N LEU A 94 9.46 -4.56 -7.19
CA LEU A 94 8.61 -3.66 -7.99
C LEU A 94 9.23 -2.26 -8.14
N PHE A 95 9.78 -1.69 -7.07
CA PHE A 95 10.09 -0.27 -7.00
C PHE A 95 11.57 0.06 -6.87
N VAL A 96 12.37 -0.75 -6.17
CA VAL A 96 13.76 -0.40 -5.84
C VAL A 96 14.77 -1.21 -6.65
N TYR A 97 14.53 -2.50 -6.85
CA TYR A 97 15.44 -3.40 -7.57
C TYR A 97 15.87 -2.82 -8.91
N LYS A 98 17.19 -2.81 -9.18
CA LYS A 98 17.80 -2.17 -10.37
C LYS A 98 17.47 -0.68 -10.48
N ASN A 99 17.37 0.03 -9.36
CA ASN A 99 17.09 1.47 -9.27
C ASN A 99 15.82 1.91 -10.03
N LYS A 100 14.79 1.06 -10.04
CA LYS A 100 13.51 1.35 -10.74
C LYS A 100 12.87 2.66 -10.27
N TYR A 101 13.06 3.05 -9.02
CA TYR A 101 12.53 4.28 -8.43
C TYR A 101 12.95 5.53 -9.21
N ARG A 102 14.17 5.57 -9.76
CA ARG A 102 14.65 6.68 -10.61
C ARG A 102 13.86 6.81 -11.91
N LYS A 103 13.51 5.67 -12.52
CA LYS A 103 12.67 5.66 -13.74
C LYS A 103 11.26 6.14 -13.45
N ILE A 104 10.72 5.75 -12.29
CA ILE A 104 9.40 6.16 -11.82
C ILE A 104 9.38 7.66 -11.55
N GLU A 105 10.46 8.21 -10.97
CA GLU A 105 10.58 9.66 -10.75
C GLU A 105 10.52 10.46 -12.05
N ILE A 106 11.30 10.05 -13.07
CA ILE A 106 11.29 10.70 -14.39
C ILE A 106 9.90 10.61 -15.04
N GLU A 107 9.18 9.50 -14.85
CA GLU A 107 7.85 9.30 -15.41
C GLU A 107 6.82 10.35 -14.92
N PHE A 108 6.97 10.84 -13.69
CA PHE A 108 6.04 11.79 -13.08
C PHE A 108 6.64 13.19 -12.85
N GLU A 109 7.85 13.45 -13.35
CA GLU A 109 8.58 14.71 -13.14
C GLU A 109 7.83 15.94 -13.67
N LYS A 110 7.06 15.78 -14.76
CA LYS A 110 6.35 16.87 -15.44
C LYS A 110 5.01 17.26 -14.79
N GLU A 111 4.70 16.71 -13.63
CA GLU A 111 3.46 17.02 -12.91
C GLU A 111 3.45 18.45 -12.35
N SER A 112 2.33 19.17 -12.53
CA SER A 112 2.16 20.50 -11.95
C SER A 112 2.04 20.47 -10.42
N LYS A 113 2.39 21.56 -9.74
CA LYS A 113 2.33 21.63 -8.27
C LYS A 113 0.91 21.42 -7.73
N GLU A 114 -0.08 21.98 -8.41
CA GLU A 114 -1.50 21.90 -8.08
C GLU A 114 -2.02 20.47 -8.20
N GLU A 115 -1.67 19.79 -9.30
CA GLU A 115 -2.03 18.40 -9.54
C GLU A 115 -1.41 17.48 -8.48
N ARG A 116 -0.12 17.66 -8.20
CA ARG A 116 0.61 16.91 -7.18
C ARG A 116 0.04 17.08 -5.78
N LYS A 117 -0.37 18.31 -5.41
CA LYS A 117 -1.02 18.58 -4.13
C LYS A 117 -2.37 17.87 -4.03
N ARG A 118 -3.18 17.91 -5.10
CA ARG A 118 -4.49 17.25 -5.14
C ARG A 118 -4.35 15.73 -5.03
N LYS A 119 -3.50 15.10 -5.85
CA LYS A 119 -3.30 13.65 -5.83
C LYS A 119 -2.62 13.19 -4.53
N GLY A 120 -1.74 14.02 -3.97
CA GLY A 120 -1.11 13.75 -2.68
C GLY A 120 -2.09 13.51 -1.54
N LYS A 121 -3.19 14.27 -1.48
CA LYS A 121 -4.26 14.02 -0.49
C LYS A 121 -4.82 12.60 -0.61
N TRP A 122 -5.04 12.12 -1.83
CA TRP A 122 -5.52 10.76 -2.08
C TRP A 122 -4.49 9.70 -1.75
N VAL A 123 -3.20 9.96 -2.02
CA VAL A 123 -2.09 9.06 -1.64
C VAL A 123 -2.00 8.92 -0.13
N LEU A 124 -2.05 10.03 0.62
CA LEU A 124 -2.03 10.03 2.07
C LEU A 124 -3.28 9.35 2.65
N LEU A 125 -4.46 9.66 2.09
CA LEU A 125 -5.71 9.00 2.48
C LEU A 125 -5.64 7.49 2.24
N TYR A 126 -5.06 7.04 1.13
CA TYR A 126 -4.85 5.61 0.91
C TYR A 126 -3.89 5.02 1.95
N ALA A 127 -2.70 5.60 2.12
CA ALA A 127 -1.68 5.04 3.01
C ALA A 127 -2.13 4.99 4.48
N PHE A 128 -2.56 6.13 5.03
CA PHE A 128 -3.02 6.21 6.41
C PHE A 128 -4.43 5.68 6.61
N GLY A 129 -5.31 5.85 5.62
CA GLY A 129 -6.67 5.31 5.67
C GLY A 129 -6.70 3.79 5.61
N SER A 130 -5.74 3.12 4.94
CA SER A 130 -5.62 1.66 5.00
C SER A 130 -5.41 1.17 6.44
N MET A 131 -4.52 1.85 7.18
CA MET A 131 -4.26 1.53 8.59
C MET A 131 -5.45 1.90 9.49
N GLY A 132 -5.99 3.10 9.32
CA GLY A 132 -7.16 3.56 10.09
C GLY A 132 -8.39 2.67 9.88
N PHE A 133 -8.63 2.24 8.65
CA PHE A 133 -9.74 1.34 8.31
C PHE A 133 -9.56 -0.04 8.93
N TYR A 134 -8.35 -0.61 8.86
CA TYR A 134 -8.05 -1.87 9.53
C TYR A 134 -8.31 -1.79 11.05
N ILE A 135 -7.80 -0.75 11.71
CA ILE A 135 -8.02 -0.53 13.15
C ILE A 135 -9.52 -0.40 13.45
N PHE A 136 -10.25 0.39 12.66
CA PHE A 136 -11.70 0.53 12.79
C PHE A 136 -12.42 -0.82 12.72
N LEU A 137 -12.05 -1.67 11.75
CA LEU A 137 -12.64 -3.01 11.61
C LEU A 137 -12.35 -3.92 12.79
N LEU A 138 -11.15 -3.85 13.39
CA LEU A 138 -10.84 -4.61 14.61
C LEU A 138 -11.79 -4.23 15.76
N PHE A 139 -11.99 -2.92 15.99
CA PHE A 139 -12.93 -2.46 17.02
C PHE A 139 -14.37 -2.84 16.72
N LEU A 140 -14.79 -2.71 15.45
CA LEU A 140 -16.13 -3.10 15.01
C LEU A 140 -16.36 -4.60 15.21
N GLY A 141 -15.40 -5.45 14.84
CA GLY A 141 -15.49 -6.90 15.02
C GLY A 141 -15.58 -7.32 16.48
N ILE A 142 -14.77 -6.70 17.36
CA ILE A 142 -14.87 -6.92 18.82
C ILE A 142 -16.25 -6.51 19.35
N TRP A 143 -16.82 -5.41 18.85
CA TRP A 143 -18.13 -4.94 19.30
C TRP A 143 -19.29 -5.83 18.82
N ILE A 144 -19.24 -6.35 17.59
CA ILE A 144 -20.28 -7.21 17.01
C ILE A 144 -20.26 -8.64 17.60
N LYS A 145 -19.05 -9.18 17.87
CA LYS A 145 -18.88 -10.54 18.38
C LYS A 145 -18.95 -10.66 19.90
N LYS A 146 -19.13 -9.55 20.62
CA LYS A 146 -19.49 -9.51 22.04
C LYS A 146 -20.97 -9.80 22.22
#